data_AF-A0A418NCD8-F1
#
_entry.id   AF-A0A418NCD8-F1
#
_cell.length_a   1.000
_cell.length_b   1.000
_cell.length_c   1.000
_cell.angle_alpha   90.00
_cell.angle_beta   90.00
_cell.angle_gamma   90.00
#
_symmetry.space_group_name_H-M   'P 1'
#
loop_
_entity.id
_entity.type
_entity.pdbx_description
1 polymer ?
#
loop_
_entity_poly.entity_id
_entity_poly.type
_entity_poly.pdbx_seq_one_letter_code
_entity_poly.pdbx_strand_id
1 'polypeptide(L)'
;MLAQGGAALDVASEELIAERNEVAIERIEANDRLDRDDPARLINLGIAHAREGRVQEARQMFRKVAGSDAAMRLELTGGEWVDSRDLARRALRMLDRGEFANHSRMTMR
;
A
#
# COMPACT_ATOMS: atom_id res chain seq x y z
N MET A 1 23.26 14.08 11.52
CA MET A 1 22.95 13.03 10.53
C MET A 1 21.44 12.81 10.59
N LEU A 2 20.67 13.51 9.76
CA LEU A 2 19.20 13.50 9.83
C LEU A 2 18.68 12.24 9.14
N ALA A 3 18.18 11.28 9.92
CA ALA A 3 17.38 10.17 9.41
C ALA A 3 15.99 10.70 9.00
N GLN A 4 15.91 11.37 7.86
CA GLN A 4 14.64 11.72 7.23
C GLN A 4 14.17 10.50 6.43
N GLY A 5 13.22 9.72 6.96
CA GLY A 5 12.64 8.62 6.18
C GLY A 5 11.69 7.67 6.88
N GLY A 6 11.11 8.04 8.03
CA GLY A 6 10.19 7.17 8.78
C GLY A 6 8.72 7.60 8.81
N ALA A 7 8.32 8.60 8.02
CA ALA A 7 6.97 9.15 8.09
C ALA A 7 5.95 8.51 7.14
N ALA A 8 6.38 7.60 6.25
CA ALA A 8 5.63 7.35 5.01
C ALA A 8 4.52 6.27 5.13
N LEU A 9 4.70 5.24 5.96
CA LEU A 9 3.69 4.17 6.07
C LEU A 9 2.50 4.53 6.96
N ASP A 10 2.56 5.65 7.69
CA ASP A 10 1.52 6.10 8.62
C ASP A 10 0.28 6.70 7.91
N VAL A 11 0.31 6.83 6.58
CA VAL A 11 -0.83 7.37 5.83
C VAL A 11 -1.90 6.32 5.64
N ALA A 12 -2.95 6.44 6.44
CA ALA A 12 -4.14 5.60 6.46
C ALA A 12 -3.90 4.11 6.78
N SER A 13 -2.74 3.80 7.36
CA SER A 13 -2.41 2.48 7.90
C SER A 13 -3.40 2.03 8.96
N GLU A 14 -3.90 2.93 9.81
CA GLU A 14 -4.93 2.62 10.81
C GLU A 14 -6.23 2.15 10.15
N GLU A 15 -6.71 2.83 9.10
CA GLU A 15 -7.91 2.44 8.36
C GLU A 15 -7.72 1.10 7.65
N LEU A 16 -6.54 0.88 7.07
CA LEU A 16 -6.18 -0.40 6.45
C LEU A 16 -6.14 -1.53 7.47
N ILE A 17 -5.62 -1.30 8.68
CA ILE A 17 -5.63 -2.29 9.77
C ILE A 17 -7.06 -2.56 10.23
N ALA A 18 -7.89 -1.52 10.31
CA ALA A 18 -9.30 -1.61 10.67
C ALA A 18 -10.22 -2.10 9.53
N GLU A 19 -9.66 -2.52 8.39
CA GLU A 19 -10.39 -2.95 7.18
C GLU A 19 -11.37 -1.93 6.59
N ARG A 20 -11.18 -0.63 6.90
CA ARG A 20 -11.97 0.48 6.36
C ARG A 20 -11.38 0.95 5.04
N ASN A 21 -11.34 0.07 4.05
CA ASN A 21 -10.59 0.30 2.80
C ASN A 21 -11.09 1.53 2.03
N GLU A 22 -12.41 1.75 1.93
CA GLU A 22 -12.97 2.93 1.25
C GLU A 22 -12.55 4.24 1.94
N VAL A 23 -12.61 4.28 3.27
CA VAL A 23 -12.13 5.43 4.07
C VAL A 23 -10.63 5.64 3.89
N ALA A 24 -9.86 4.55 3.81
CA ALA A 24 -8.43 4.63 3.53
C ALA A 24 -8.17 5.25 2.15
N ILE A 25 -8.90 4.83 1.12
CA ILE A 25 -8.79 5.40 -0.24
C ILE A 25 -9.03 6.90 -0.20
N GLU A 26 -10.17 7.33 0.35
CA GLU A 26 -10.53 8.76 0.43
C GLU A 26 -9.47 9.58 1.15
N ARG A 27 -8.99 9.08 2.31
CA ARG A 27 -7.96 9.77 3.10
C ARG A 27 -6.63 9.87 2.34
N ILE A 28 -6.19 8.79 1.70
CA ILE A 28 -4.92 8.79 0.97
C ILE A 28 -5.03 9.71 -0.26
N GLU A 29 -6.12 9.66 -1.00
CA GLU A 29 -6.36 10.53 -2.16
C GLU A 29 -6.33 12.01 -1.76
N ALA A 30 -6.98 12.38 -0.66
CA ALA A 30 -7.01 13.73 -0.12
C ALA A 30 -5.70 14.21 0.54
N ASN A 31 -4.69 13.35 0.68
CA ASN A 31 -3.45 13.70 1.37
C ASN A 31 -2.45 14.45 0.47
N ASP A 32 -2.56 15.76 0.38
CA ASP A 32 -1.66 16.59 -0.44
C ASP A 32 -0.21 16.70 0.09
N ARG A 33 0.10 16.09 1.25
CA ARG A 33 1.47 16.12 1.82
C ARG A 33 2.42 15.13 1.16
N LEU A 34 1.89 14.04 0.59
CA LEU A 34 2.67 13.06 -0.14
C LEU A 34 2.54 13.31 -1.63
N ASP A 35 3.68 13.30 -2.33
CA ASP A 35 3.71 13.30 -3.78
C ASP A 35 2.82 12.18 -4.33
N ARG A 36 2.15 12.44 -5.46
CA ARG A 36 1.26 11.43 -6.10
C ARG A 36 1.98 10.13 -6.42
N ASP A 37 3.28 10.21 -6.62
CA ASP A 37 4.15 9.10 -6.99
C ASP A 37 4.96 8.55 -5.81
N ASP A 38 4.66 9.01 -4.59
CA ASP A 38 5.28 8.51 -3.37
C ASP A 38 5.02 7.00 -3.21
N PRO A 39 6.07 6.19 -2.96
CA PRO A 39 5.92 4.75 -2.85
C PRO A 39 4.95 4.29 -1.76
N ALA A 40 4.89 4.97 -0.61
CA ALA A 40 4.00 4.57 0.48
C ALA A 40 2.54 4.89 0.14
N ARG A 41 2.28 6.07 -0.44
CA ARG A 41 0.95 6.43 -0.98
C ARG A 41 0.44 5.36 -1.95
N LEU A 42 1.27 5.02 -2.95
CA LEU A 42 0.89 4.06 -3.99
C LEU A 42 0.70 2.64 -3.44
N ILE A 43 1.53 2.20 -2.50
CA ILE A 43 1.37 0.89 -1.86
C ILE A 43 0.07 0.84 -1.04
N ASN A 44 -0.21 1.85 -0.23
CA ASN A 44 -1.40 1.87 0.63
C ASN A 44 -2.69 1.95 -0.20
N LEU A 45 -2.74 2.78 -1.25
CA LEU A 45 -3.86 2.79 -2.20
C LEU A 45 -4.00 1.45 -2.92
N GLY A 46 -2.89 0.86 -3.35
CA GLY A 46 -2.89 -0.44 -4.02
C GLY A 46 -3.47 -1.54 -3.14
N ILE A 47 -3.13 -1.56 -1.85
CA ILE A 47 -3.68 -2.52 -0.88
C ILE A 47 -5.18 -2.31 -0.70
N ALA A 48 -5.62 -1.06 -0.53
CA ALA A 48 -7.04 -0.74 -0.36
C ALA A 48 -7.85 -1.16 -1.60
N HIS A 49 -7.41 -0.78 -2.79
CA HIS A 49 -8.05 -1.17 -4.04
C HIS A 49 -8.08 -2.69 -4.23
N ALA A 50 -7.00 -3.41 -3.90
CA ALA A 50 -6.95 -4.86 -4.02
C ALA A 50 -7.99 -5.55 -3.12
N ARG A 51 -8.19 -5.06 -1.89
CA ARG A 51 -9.19 -5.56 -0.95
C ARG A 51 -10.62 -5.26 -1.36
N GLU A 52 -10.84 -4.14 -2.04
CA GLU A 52 -12.12 -3.76 -2.67
C GLU A 52 -12.40 -4.48 -4.00
N GLY A 53 -11.51 -5.39 -4.43
CA GLY A 53 -11.65 -6.11 -5.70
C GLY A 53 -11.30 -5.28 -6.95
N ARG A 54 -10.80 -4.06 -6.78
CA ARG A 54 -10.30 -3.16 -7.84
C ARG A 54 -8.89 -3.56 -8.27
N VAL A 55 -8.80 -4.77 -8.83
CA VAL A 55 -7.54 -5.48 -9.11
C VAL A 55 -6.66 -4.73 -10.11
N GLN A 56 -7.24 -4.07 -11.12
CA GLN A 56 -6.45 -3.41 -12.16
C GLN A 56 -5.81 -2.12 -11.66
N GLU A 57 -6.53 -1.34 -10.86
CA GLU A 57 -6.03 -0.15 -10.18
C GLU A 57 -4.87 -0.52 -9.24
N ALA A 58 -5.08 -1.53 -8.39
CA ALA A 58 -4.03 -2.03 -7.49
C ALA A 58 -2.77 -2.47 -8.24
N ARG A 59 -2.95 -3.22 -9.34
CA ARG A 59 -1.82 -3.70 -10.17
C ARG A 59 -1.02 -2.55 -10.76
N GLN A 60 -1.66 -1.50 -11.23
CA GLN A 60 -0.98 -0.34 -11.81
C GLN A 60 -0.11 0.36 -10.76
N MET A 61 -0.64 0.57 -9.56
CA MET A 61 0.08 1.21 -8.46
C MET A 61 1.30 0.39 -8.03
N PHE A 62 1.13 -0.92 -7.83
CA PHE A 62 2.26 -1.78 -7.44
C PHE A 62 3.32 -1.87 -8.54
N ARG A 63 2.93 -1.92 -9.84
CA ARG A 63 3.90 -1.89 -10.95
C ARG A 63 4.70 -0.59 -10.98
N LYS A 64 4.04 0.54 -10.73
CA LYS A 64 4.70 1.85 -10.68
C LYS A 64 5.78 1.88 -9.60
N VAL A 65 5.48 1.39 -8.40
CA VAL A 65 6.47 1.32 -7.31
C VAL A 65 7.58 0.32 -7.62
N ALA A 66 7.24 -0.88 -8.10
CA ALA A 66 8.21 -1.94 -8.39
C ALA A 66 9.23 -1.55 -9.48
N GLY A 67 8.84 -0.68 -10.41
CA GLY A 67 9.67 -0.15 -11.48
C GLY A 67 10.23 1.25 -11.24
N SER A 68 9.97 1.88 -10.09
CA SER A 68 10.47 3.23 -9.78
C SER A 68 11.98 3.21 -9.53
N ASP A 69 12.72 4.23 -10.01
CA ASP A 69 14.15 4.43 -9.73
C ASP A 69 14.43 4.95 -8.30
N ALA A 70 13.38 5.38 -7.58
CA ALA A 70 13.47 5.78 -6.18
C ALA A 70 13.02 4.64 -5.25
N ALA A 71 13.98 3.86 -4.75
CA ALA A 71 13.73 2.95 -3.62
C ALA A 71 13.59 3.74 -2.32
N MET A 72 12.54 3.44 -1.55
CA MET A 72 12.30 4.00 -0.22
C MET A 72 12.27 2.87 0.79
N ARG A 73 12.89 3.07 1.95
CA ARG A 73 12.77 2.15 3.07
C ARG A 73 11.49 2.48 3.83
N LEU A 74 10.63 1.49 3.99
CA LEU A 74 9.31 1.62 4.57
C LEU A 74 9.24 0.81 5.86
N GLU A 75 8.74 1.42 6.93
CA GLU A 75 8.51 0.73 8.20
C GLU A 75 7.12 0.08 8.17
N LEU A 76 7.06 -1.23 8.32
CA LEU A 76 5.82 -1.98 8.48
C LEU A 76 5.30 -1.82 9.92
N THR A 77 4.02 -2.14 10.15
CA THR A 77 3.34 -2.05 11.45
C THR A 77 4.03 -2.83 12.59
N GLY A 78 4.97 -3.74 12.27
CA GLY A 78 5.79 -4.48 13.24
C GLY A 78 7.18 -3.93 13.50
N GLY A 79 7.53 -2.74 12.99
CA GLY A 79 8.87 -2.13 13.09
C GLY A 79 9.91 -2.73 12.13
N GLU A 80 9.50 -3.66 11.26
CA GLU A 80 10.34 -4.17 10.19
C GLU A 80 10.48 -3.13 9.09
N TRP A 81 11.70 -2.94 8.60
CA TRP A 81 11.98 -2.05 7.49
C TRP A 81 12.15 -2.84 6.20
N VAL A 82 11.36 -2.50 5.17
CA VAL A 82 11.37 -3.16 3.87
C VAL A 82 11.64 -2.17 2.74
N ASP A 83 12.27 -2.64 1.66
CA ASP A 83 12.37 -1.87 0.42
C ASP A 83 11.00 -1.78 -0.27
N SER A 84 10.60 -0.57 -0.67
CA SER A 84 9.29 -0.32 -1.28
C SER A 84 9.05 -1.13 -2.56
N ARG A 85 10.09 -1.37 -3.36
CA ARG A 85 9.99 -2.15 -4.60
C ARG A 85 9.78 -3.63 -4.29
N ASP A 86 10.49 -4.15 -3.29
CA ASP A 86 10.33 -5.53 -2.87
C ASP A 86 8.95 -5.79 -2.27
N LEU A 87 8.44 -4.85 -1.48
CA LEU A 87 7.07 -4.88 -1.00
C LEU A 87 6.06 -4.86 -2.16
N ALA A 88 6.26 -3.99 -3.15
CA ALA A 88 5.39 -3.91 -4.32
C ALA A 88 5.42 -5.19 -5.18
N ARG A 89 6.60 -5.80 -5.38
CA ARG A 89 6.74 -7.10 -6.07
C ARG A 89 6.04 -8.22 -5.30
N ARG A 90 6.10 -8.20 -3.96
CA ARG A 90 5.37 -9.13 -3.12
C ARG A 90 3.86 -8.93 -3.28
N ALA A 91 3.38 -7.69 -3.23
CA ALA A 91 1.97 -7.36 -3.42
C ALA A 91 1.45 -7.81 -4.80
N LEU A 92 2.25 -7.65 -5.88
CA LEU A 92 1.90 -8.18 -7.21
C LEU A 92 1.69 -9.70 -7.19
N ARG A 93 2.58 -10.45 -6.55
CA ARG A 93 2.42 -11.92 -6.41
C ARG A 93 1.18 -12.30 -5.62
N MET A 94 0.87 -11.57 -4.55
CA MET A 94 -0.34 -11.78 -3.75
C MET A 94 -1.60 -11.52 -4.58
N LEU A 95 -1.58 -10.45 -5.39
CA LEU A 95 -2.66 -10.10 -6.30
C LEU A 95 -2.89 -11.18 -7.38
N ASP A 96 -1.82 -11.68 -7.99
CA ASP A 96 -1.87 -12.76 -8.98
C ASP A 96 -2.44 -14.06 -8.41
N ARG A 97 -2.25 -14.30 -7.10
CA ARG A 97 -2.78 -15.46 -6.38
C ARG A 97 -4.17 -15.24 -5.76
N GLY A 98 -4.74 -14.03 -5.89
CA GLY A 98 -6.03 -13.68 -5.31
C GLY A 98 -6.04 -13.58 -3.77
N GLU A 99 -4.86 -13.42 -3.14
CA GLU A 99 -4.73 -13.42 -1.67
C GLU A 99 -5.43 -12.23 -1.01
N PHE A 100 -5.51 -11.08 -1.69
CA PHE A 100 -6.25 -9.91 -1.18
C PHE A 100 -7.76 -10.14 -1.11
N ALA A 101 -8.34 -10.82 -2.11
CA ALA A 101 -9.77 -11.12 -2.14
C ALA A 101 -10.17 -12.17 -1.09
N ASN A 102 -9.24 -13.07 -0.73
CA ASN A 102 -9.48 -14.07 0.30
C ASN A 102 -9.56 -13.44 1.70
N HIS A 103 -8.85 -12.33 1.92
CA HIS A 103 -8.93 -11.56 3.15
C HIS A 103 -10.32 -10.93 3.33
N SER A 104 -10.85 -10.28 2.28
CA SER A 104 -12.20 -9.68 2.29
C SER A 104 -13.32 -10.71 2.35
N ARG A 105 -13.12 -11.94 1.84
CA ARG A 105 -14.13 -13.02 1.92
C ARG A 105 -14.18 -13.70 3.28
N MET A 106 -13.07 -13.73 4.02
CA MET A 106 -13.02 -14.42 5.31
C MET A 106 -13.79 -13.66 6.41
N THR A 107 -14.04 -12.35 6.22
CA THR A 107 -14.82 -11.50 7.11
C THR A 107 -16.33 -11.46 6.79
N MET A 108 -16.78 -12.08 5.69
CA MET A 108 -18.20 -12.17 5.29
C MET A 108 -18.89 -13.48 5.74
N ARG A 109 -18.55 -14.03 6.92
CA ARG A 109 -19.17 -15.26 7.45
C ARG A 109 -19.97 -15.04 8.73
#